data_AF-A0A7V3ST34-F1
#
_entry.id   AF-A0A7V3ST34-F1
#
_cell.length_a   1.000
_cell.length_b   1.000
_cell.length_c   1.000
_cell.angle_alpha   90.00
_cell.angle_beta   90.00
_cell.angle_gamma   90.00
#
_symmetry.space_group_name_H-M   'P 1'
#
loop_
_entity.id
_entity.type
_entity.pdbx_description
1 polymer ?
#
loop_
_entity_poly.entity_id
_entity_poly.type
_entity_poly.pdbx_seq_one_letter_code
_entity_poly.pdbx_strand_id
1 'polypeptide(L)'
;MKAKLVKIIPQKDKYGKDVFLICLKGDDGKSYRTWTGKHFGNYIRWFKVIDIFRAGKEVVLDGLIVKGKSLIDADSLFIYKVIETLAQVKKGGEK
;
A
#
# COMPACT_ATOMS: atom_id res chain seq x y z
N MET A 1 -7.28 1.03 11.27
CA MET A 1 -6.35 -0.11 11.41
C MET A 1 -5.00 0.23 10.77
N LYS A 2 -3.93 -0.52 11.09
CA LYS A 2 -2.60 -0.34 10.52
C LYS A 2 -2.23 -1.46 9.55
N ALA A 3 -1.75 -1.12 8.36
CA ALA A 3 -1.36 -2.13 7.38
C ALA A 3 -0.09 -1.77 6.61
N LYS A 4 0.69 -2.77 6.25
CA LYS A 4 1.86 -2.65 5.38
C LYS A 4 1.46 -2.92 3.93
N LEU A 5 1.99 -2.13 3.00
CA LEU A 5 1.86 -2.44 1.57
C LEU A 5 2.69 -3.67 1.22
N VAL A 6 2.07 -4.60 0.48
CA VAL A 6 2.71 -5.86 0.07
C VAL A 6 2.88 -5.93 -1.43
N LYS A 7 1.85 -5.51 -2.19
CA LYS A 7 1.85 -5.63 -3.64
C LYS A 7 0.95 -4.58 -4.27
N ILE A 8 1.33 -4.12 -5.46
CA ILE A 8 0.53 -3.24 -6.31
C ILE A 8 0.38 -3.89 -7.67
N ILE A 9 -0.84 -4.01 -8.16
CA ILE A 9 -1.16 -4.64 -9.45
C ILE A 9 -1.93 -3.63 -10.29
N PRO A 10 -1.38 -3.14 -11.42
CA PRO A 10 -2.14 -2.35 -12.40
C PRO A 10 -3.23 -3.22 -13.04
N GLN A 11 -4.46 -2.73 -13.10
CA GLN A 11 -5.61 -3.43 -13.67
C GLN A 11 -6.57 -2.45 -14.35
N LYS A 12 -7.50 -3.00 -15.14
CA LYS A 12 -8.67 -2.26 -15.63
C LYS A 12 -9.88 -2.56 -14.74
N ASP A 13 -10.68 -1.54 -14.43
CA ASP A 13 -11.97 -1.74 -13.77
C ASP A 13 -13.02 -2.28 -14.76
N LYS A 14 -14.24 -2.54 -14.25
CA LYS A 14 -15.37 -3.02 -15.07
C LYS A 14 -15.83 -2.05 -16.15
N TYR A 15 -15.35 -0.80 -16.13
CA TYR A 15 -15.63 0.25 -17.11
C TYR A 15 -14.43 0.55 -18.01
N GLY A 16 -13.36 -0.25 -17.94
CA GLY A 16 -12.13 -0.07 -18.74
C GLY A 16 -11.19 1.04 -18.25
N LYS A 17 -11.43 1.62 -17.07
CA LYS A 17 -10.57 2.66 -16.48
C LYS A 17 -9.37 2.04 -15.78
N ASP A 18 -8.24 2.73 -15.85
CA ASP A 18 -7.02 2.30 -15.16
C ASP A 18 -7.14 2.45 -13.65
N VAL A 19 -6.88 1.35 -12.95
CA VAL A 19 -6.87 1.27 -11.50
C VAL A 19 -5.65 0.50 -11.00
N PHE A 20 -5.30 0.74 -9.75
CA PHE A 20 -4.32 -0.04 -9.02
C PHE A 20 -5.04 -0.85 -7.95
N LEU A 21 -4.88 -2.17 -8.01
CA LEU A 21 -5.20 -3.06 -6.90
C LEU A 21 -4.02 -3.02 -5.92
N ILE A 22 -4.26 -2.51 -4.72
CA ILE A 22 -3.29 -2.42 -3.65
C ILE A 22 -3.58 -3.54 -2.66
N CYS A 23 -2.60 -4.41 -2.43
CA CYS A 23 -2.67 -5.50 -1.46
C CYS A 23 -1.87 -5.12 -0.22
N LEU A 24 -2.49 -5.29 0.94
CA LEU A 24 -1.93 -4.92 2.24
C LEU A 24 -1.95 -6.11 3.20
N LYS A 25 -1.01 -6.11 4.16
CA LYS A 25 -1.02 -7.01 5.31
C LYS A 25 -1.33 -6.19 6.54
N GLY A 26 -2.43 -6.50 7.21
CA GLY A 26 -2.80 -5.84 8.46
C GLY A 26 -1.90 -6.25 9.62
N ASP A 27 -1.88 -5.40 10.63
CA ASP A 27 -1.29 -5.68 11.95
C ASP A 27 -1.95 -6.90 12.63
N ASP A 28 -3.21 -7.18 12.30
CA ASP A 28 -3.95 -8.37 12.72
C ASP A 28 -3.55 -9.66 11.97
N GLY A 29 -2.57 -9.60 11.08
CA GLY A 29 -2.11 -10.72 10.28
C GLY A 29 -3.03 -11.10 9.11
N LYS A 30 -4.13 -10.37 8.85
CA LYS A 30 -5.00 -10.63 7.70
C LYS A 30 -4.53 -9.89 6.46
N SER A 31 -4.91 -10.43 5.30
CA SER A 31 -4.65 -9.79 4.01
C SER A 31 -5.84 -8.94 3.60
N TYR A 32 -5.54 -7.72 3.18
CA TYR A 32 -6.51 -6.72 2.76
C TYR A 32 -6.23 -6.24 1.35
N ARG A 33 -7.25 -5.66 0.73
CA ARG A 33 -7.10 -5.03 -0.57
C ARG A 33 -7.88 -3.73 -0.68
N THR A 34 -7.45 -2.85 -1.55
CA THR A 34 -8.25 -1.73 -2.03
C THR A 34 -7.98 -1.50 -3.51
N TRP A 35 -8.90 -0.79 -4.17
CA TRP A 35 -8.72 -0.31 -5.53
C TRP A 35 -8.71 1.20 -5.51
N THR A 36 -7.81 1.79 -6.30
CA THR A 36 -7.75 3.24 -6.48
C THR A 36 -7.38 3.57 -7.92
N GLY A 37 -7.78 4.73 -8.38
CA GLY A 37 -7.57 5.19 -9.75
C GLY A 37 -7.89 6.68 -9.83
N LYS A 38 -7.51 7.34 -10.93
CA LYS A 38 -7.61 8.81 -11.09
C LYS A 38 -9.00 9.40 -10.82
N HIS A 39 -10.05 8.58 -10.89
CA HIS A 39 -11.43 8.96 -10.71
C HIS A 39 -11.97 8.78 -9.27
N PHE A 40 -11.14 8.32 -8.31
CA PHE A 40 -11.49 8.20 -6.90
C PHE A 40 -11.04 9.45 -6.11
N GLY A 41 -11.82 9.86 -5.10
CA GLY A 41 -11.60 11.12 -4.37
C GLY A 41 -10.22 11.20 -3.69
N ASN A 42 -9.77 10.09 -3.10
CA ASN A 42 -8.47 10.02 -2.42
C ASN A 42 -7.30 9.52 -3.29
N TYR A 43 -7.42 9.56 -4.62
CA TYR A 43 -6.39 9.05 -5.54
C TYR A 43 -5.00 9.64 -5.29
N ILE A 44 -4.87 10.96 -5.09
CA ILE A 44 -3.57 11.63 -4.90
C ILE A 44 -2.83 11.05 -3.69
N ARG A 45 -3.54 10.74 -2.60
CA ARG A 45 -2.96 10.17 -1.39
C ARG A 45 -2.44 8.75 -1.65
N TRP A 46 -3.24 7.93 -2.31
CA TRP A 46 -2.81 6.60 -2.71
C TRP A 46 -1.67 6.61 -3.71
N PHE A 47 -1.69 7.54 -4.66
CA PHE A 47 -0.65 7.67 -5.67
C PHE A 47 0.72 7.95 -5.05
N LYS A 48 0.79 8.83 -4.04
CA LYS A 48 2.03 9.05 -3.27
C LYS A 48 2.57 7.77 -2.64
N VAL A 49 1.70 6.96 -2.04
CA VAL A 49 2.07 5.68 -1.44
C VAL A 49 2.53 4.67 -2.50
N ILE A 50 1.84 4.63 -3.65
CA ILE A 50 2.21 3.79 -4.79
C ILE A 50 3.62 4.15 -5.29
N ASP A 51 3.92 5.43 -5.45
CA ASP A 51 5.22 5.90 -5.93
C ASP A 51 6.34 5.56 -4.94
N ILE A 52 6.12 5.77 -3.64
CA ILE A 52 7.09 5.40 -2.60
C ILE A 52 7.37 3.90 -2.61
N PHE A 53 6.33 3.07 -2.72
CA PHE A 53 6.48 1.62 -2.78
C PHE A 53 7.23 1.18 -4.03
N ARG A 54 6.94 1.79 -5.18
CA ARG A 54 7.66 1.55 -6.45
C ARG A 54 9.12 1.97 -6.41
N ALA A 55 9.46 2.97 -5.60
CA ALA A 55 10.84 3.34 -5.31
C ALA A 55 11.56 2.32 -4.40
N GLY A 56 10.96 1.16 -4.12
CA GLY A 56 11.55 0.08 -3.31
C GLY A 56 11.50 0.34 -1.80
N LYS A 57 10.75 1.35 -1.35
CA LYS A 57 10.65 1.68 0.07
C LYS A 57 9.48 0.95 0.72
N GLU A 58 9.69 0.54 1.96
CA GLU A 58 8.63 -0.04 2.77
C GLU A 58 7.68 1.04 3.30
N VAL A 59 6.37 0.79 3.20
CA VAL A 59 5.34 1.74 3.62
C VAL A 59 4.34 1.08 4.56
N VAL A 60 4.14 1.71 5.72
CA VAL A 60 3.09 1.36 6.68
C VAL A 60 2.05 2.47 6.69
N LEU A 61 0.79 2.10 6.58
CA LEU A 61 -0.36 2.98 6.64
C LEU A 61 -1.06 2.84 7.99
N ASP A 62 -1.53 3.96 8.54
CA ASP A 62 -2.31 4.02 9.77
C ASP A 62 -3.60 4.81 9.55
N GLY A 63 -4.69 4.38 10.18
CA GLY A 63 -6.02 4.98 10.00
C GLY A 63 -6.82 4.42 8.82
N LEU A 64 -6.52 3.21 8.34
CA LEU A 64 -7.32 2.58 7.28
C LEU A 64 -8.68 2.10 7.84
N ILE A 65 -9.74 2.28 7.04
CA ILE A 65 -11.09 1.85 7.36
C ILE A 65 -11.36 0.53 6.63
N VAL A 66 -11.69 -0.53 7.38
CA VAL A 66 -12.06 -1.83 6.80
C VAL A 66 -13.55 -1.83 6.46
N LYS A 67 -13.88 -2.16 5.22
CA LYS A 67 -15.24 -2.45 4.76
C LYS A 67 -15.42 -3.95 4.61
N GLY A 68 -16.30 -4.55 5.41
CA GLY A 68 -16.53 -6.00 5.40
C GLY A 68 -15.33 -6.79 5.92
N LYS A 69 -14.95 -7.88 5.23
CA LYS A 69 -13.94 -8.83 5.73
C LYS A 69 -12.50 -8.49 5.35
N SER A 70 -12.26 -7.99 4.13
CA SER A 70 -10.90 -7.83 3.58
C SER A 70 -10.75 -6.65 2.62
N LEU A 71 -11.76 -5.78 2.51
CA LEU A 71 -11.71 -4.60 1.68
C LEU A 71 -11.35 -3.40 2.55
N ILE A 72 -10.42 -2.57 2.10
CA ILE A 72 -10.13 -1.26 2.68
C ILE A 72 -10.86 -0.22 1.85
N ASP A 73 -11.49 0.71 2.56
CA ASP A 73 -12.14 1.85 1.94
C ASP A 73 -11.12 2.69 1.16
N ALA A 74 -11.33 2.85 -0.14
CA ALA A 74 -10.48 3.66 -1.00
C ALA A 74 -10.47 5.14 -0.55
N ASP A 75 -11.50 5.57 0.16
CA ASP A 75 -11.57 6.92 0.72
C ASP A 75 -11.07 7.03 2.17
N SER A 76 -10.37 6.02 2.68
CA SER A 76 -9.74 6.08 4.00
C SER A 76 -8.79 7.29 4.12
N LEU A 77 -8.97 8.11 5.15
CA LEU A 77 -8.09 9.24 5.48
C LEU A 77 -6.86 8.80 6.27
N PHE A 78 -6.09 7.85 5.73
CA PHE A 78 -4.90 7.32 6.39
C PHE A 78 -3.70 8.27 6.35
N ILE A 79 -2.77 8.09 7.29
CA ILE A 79 -1.40 8.60 7.22
C ILE A 79 -0.46 7.47 6.82
N TYR A 80 0.74 7.80 6.33
CA TYR A 80 1.73 6.80 5.97
C TYR A 80 3.09 7.13 6.60
N LYS A 81 3.83 6.08 6.96
CA LYS A 81 5.22 6.14 7.38
C LYS A 81 6.06 5.31 6.43
N VAL A 82 7.13 5.91 5.93
CA VAL A 82 8.16 5.22 5.18
C VAL A 82 9.13 4.59 6.16
N ILE A 83 9.35 3.29 6.05
CA ILE A 83 10.38 2.59 6.81
C ILE A 83 11.60 2.53 5.90
N GLU A 84 12.61 3.34 6.22
CA GLU A 84 13.92 3.20 5.60
C GLU A 84 14.53 1.91 6.12
N THR A 85 14.52 0.88 5.28
CA THR A 85 15.30 -0.32 5.56
C THR A 85 16.76 0.10 5.45
N LEU A 86 17.40 0.38 6.59
CA LEU A 86 18.85 0.43 6.66
C LEU A 86 19.33 -0.94 6.19
N ALA A 87 19.82 -1.02 4.96
CA ALA A 87 20.49 -2.21 4.47
C ALA A 87 21.55 -2.56 5.51
N GLN A 88 21.38 -3.70 6.18
CA GLN A 88 22.47 -4.26 6.96
C GLN A 88 23.61 -4.46 5.98
N VAL A 89 24.61 -3.58 6.06
CA VAL A 89 25.92 -3.82 5.48
C VAL A 89 26.37 -5.14 6.08
N LYS A 90 26.28 -6.22 5.30
CA LYS A 90 26.99 -7.45 5.60
C LYS A 90 28.46 -7.08 5.58
N LYS A 91 29.01 -6.72 6.75
CA LYS A 91 30.42 -6.92 7.03
C LYS A 91 30.64 -8.44 7.13
N GLY A 92 30.76 -9.09 5.98
CA GLY A 92 31.69 -10.21 5.84
C GLY A 92 32.92 -9.59 5.19
N GLY A 93 34.10 -9.50 5.81
CA GLY A 93 34.64 -10.43 6.80
C GLY A 93 34.97 -11.75 6.10
N GLU A 94 36.27 -12.03 5.98
CA GLU A 94 36.91 -13.19 5.34
C GLU A 94 37.18 -13.03 3.83
N LYS A 95 38.41 -13.17 3.33
CA LYS A 95 39.73 -13.52 3.88
C LYS A 95 40.79 -12.99 2.92
#